data_AF-A0A1R2ATX3-F1
#
_entry.id   AF-A0A1R2ATX3-F1
#
_cell.length_a   1.000
_cell.length_b   1.000
_cell.length_c   1.000
_cell.angle_alpha   90.00
_cell.angle_beta   90.00
_cell.angle_gamma   90.00
#
_symmetry.space_group_name_H-M   'P 1'
#
loop_
_entity.id
_entity.type
_entity.pdbx_description
1 polymer ?
#
loop_
_entity_poly.entity_id
_entity_poly.type
_entity_poly.pdbx_seq_one_letter_code
_entity_poly.pdbx_strand_id
1 'polypeptide(L)'
;MIKDTIQAVFLKIDTNKRAHSFEVFGYDFLLDSSLKPWLLEVNTNPCLELSSPHLARIIPAMLDNSFRIAIDPLFPEPVNPKRLSTEVLSENKYELIFHSLIDGVNLVNLIKSRDKLEEFTAVDEDLLEMVDEESEEHPDSDENVELI
;
A
#
# COMPACT_ATOMS: atom_id res chain seq x y z
N MET A 1 -9.92 -0.26 8.15
CA MET A 1 -9.03 -0.97 9.10
C MET A 1 -7.63 -1.18 8.53
N ILE A 2 -7.41 -2.04 7.52
CA ILE A 2 -6.05 -2.28 6.97
C ILE A 2 -5.46 -1.04 6.31
N LYS A 3 -6.27 -0.30 5.54
CA LYS A 3 -5.85 0.99 4.99
C LYS A 3 -5.38 1.94 6.09
N ASP A 4 -6.12 2.01 7.19
CA ASP A 4 -5.81 2.87 8.34
C ASP A 4 -4.49 2.47 9.00
N THR A 5 -4.19 1.17 9.13
CA THR A 5 -2.90 0.71 9.69
C THR A 5 -1.73 1.13 8.80
N ILE A 6 -1.85 0.97 7.49
CA ILE A 6 -0.82 1.41 6.53
C ILE A 6 -0.65 2.94 6.56
N GLN A 7 -1.75 3.70 6.54
CA GLN A 7 -1.70 5.16 6.64
C GLN A 7 -1.00 5.65 7.92
N ALA A 8 -1.27 5.01 9.06
CA ALA A 8 -0.69 5.39 10.35
C ALA A 8 0.84 5.23 10.39
N VAL A 9 1.40 4.30 9.61
CA VAL A 9 2.84 4.00 9.59
C VAL A 9 3.53 4.36 8.28
N PHE A 10 2.82 4.92 7.30
CA PHE A 10 3.31 5.17 5.95
C PHE A 10 4.65 5.93 5.94
N LEU A 11 4.78 6.97 6.77
CA LEU A 11 6.01 7.77 6.87
C LEU A 11 7.17 7.07 7.61
N LYS A 12 6.95 5.86 8.14
CA LYS A 12 7.92 5.12 8.98
C LYS A 12 8.19 3.70 8.49
N ILE A 13 7.30 3.11 7.70
CA ILE A 13 7.36 1.69 7.33
C ILE A 13 8.52 1.38 6.37
N ASP A 14 8.85 2.31 5.47
CA ASP A 14 10.00 2.21 4.56
C ASP A 14 10.68 3.58 4.37
N THR A 15 11.34 4.06 5.42
CA THR A 15 12.03 5.37 5.39
C THR A 15 13.17 5.45 4.39
N ASN A 16 13.66 4.31 3.88
CA ASN A 16 14.79 4.27 2.95
C ASN A 16 14.37 3.97 1.51
N LYS A 17 13.06 3.86 1.23
CA LYS A 17 12.49 3.55 -0.10
C LYS A 17 13.27 2.44 -0.82
N ARG A 18 13.40 1.28 -0.17
CA ARG A 18 14.29 0.22 -0.69
C ARG A 18 13.76 -0.32 -2.01
N ALA A 19 14.45 -0.01 -3.10
CA ALA A 19 14.11 -0.53 -4.42
C ALA A 19 14.16 -2.07 -4.47
N HIS A 20 13.32 -2.65 -5.34
CA HIS A 20 13.27 -4.09 -5.60
C HIS A 20 13.05 -4.96 -4.34
N SER A 21 12.37 -4.41 -3.33
CA SER A 21 12.02 -5.10 -2.10
C SER A 21 10.51 -5.12 -1.93
N PHE A 22 9.98 -6.22 -1.39
CA PHE A 22 8.58 -6.32 -0.97
C PHE A 22 8.49 -7.20 0.27
N GLU A 23 7.41 -7.04 1.03
CA GLU A 23 7.18 -7.80 2.26
C GLU A 23 5.71 -8.20 2.36
N VAL A 24 5.47 -9.42 2.86
CA VAL A 24 4.12 -9.95 3.11
C VAL A 24 3.87 -9.89 4.60
N PHE A 25 2.86 -9.12 5.01
CA PHE A 25 2.46 -9.00 6.40
C PHE A 25 1.32 -9.97 6.73
N GLY A 26 1.40 -10.62 7.88
CA GLY A 26 0.29 -11.37 8.49
C GLY A 26 -0.54 -10.47 9.38
N TYR A 27 -1.86 -10.48 9.23
CA TYR A 27 -2.77 -9.73 10.09
C TYR A 27 -3.66 -10.71 10.87
N ASP A 28 -3.61 -10.60 12.20
CA ASP A 28 -4.39 -11.46 13.09
C ASP A 28 -5.60 -10.71 13.64
N PHE A 29 -6.79 -11.31 13.47
CA PHE A 29 -8.06 -10.72 13.89
C PHE A 29 -8.80 -11.61 14.87
N LEU A 30 -9.46 -10.97 15.83
CA LEU A 30 -10.49 -11.59 16.66
C LEU A 30 -11.87 -11.07 16.23
N LEU A 31 -12.83 -11.97 16.02
CA LEU A 31 -14.22 -11.61 15.78
C LEU A 31 -14.99 -11.60 17.09
N ASP A 32 -15.74 -10.53 17.36
CA ASP A 32 -16.65 -10.49 18.50
C ASP A 32 -18.00 -11.18 18.22
N SER A 33 -18.91 -11.17 19.19
CA SER A 33 -20.24 -11.78 19.08
C SER A 33 -21.12 -11.18 17.97
N SER A 34 -20.77 -9.99 17.49
CA SER A 34 -21.46 -9.29 16.39
C SER A 34 -20.73 -9.46 15.05
N LEU A 35 -19.73 -10.36 14.98
CA LEU A 35 -18.85 -10.58 13.83
C LEU A 35 -18.05 -9.32 13.42
N LYS A 36 -17.85 -8.37 14.35
CA LYS A 36 -16.96 -7.24 14.09
C LYS A 36 -15.51 -7.69 14.26
N PRO A 37 -14.62 -7.43 13.28
CA PRO A 37 -13.21 -7.75 13.43
C PRO A 37 -12.48 -6.74 14.30
N TRP A 38 -11.62 -7.26 15.16
CA TRP A 38 -10.69 -6.52 16.01
C TRP A 38 -9.27 -6.96 15.65
N LEU A 39 -8.44 -6.00 15.20
CA LEU A 39 -7.04 -6.25 14.93
C LEU A 39 -6.31 -6.57 16.24
N LEU A 40 -5.59 -7.67 16.28
CA LEU A 40 -4.73 -8.05 17.40
C LEU A 40 -3.29 -7.58 17.14
N GLU A 41 -2.72 -8.02 16.03
CA GLU A 41 -1.33 -7.73 15.67
C GLU A 41 -1.09 -7.81 14.17
N VAL A 42 0.06 -7.26 13.76
CA VAL A 42 0.59 -7.32 12.40
C VAL A 42 1.99 -7.89 12.47
N ASN A 43 2.22 -9.00 11.76
CA ASN A 43 3.45 -9.79 11.79
C ASN A 43 4.22 -9.62 10.47
N THR A 44 5.51 -9.29 10.56
CA THR A 44 6.44 -9.24 9.40
C THR A 44 6.80 -10.62 8.87
N ASN A 45 6.66 -11.66 9.69
CA ASN A 45 6.93 -13.05 9.34
C ASN A 45 5.68 -13.91 9.60
N PRO A 46 4.66 -13.85 8.72
CA PRO A 46 3.48 -14.71 8.85
C PRO A 46 3.87 -16.19 8.79
N CYS A 47 3.10 -17.04 9.47
CA CYS A 47 3.32 -18.48 9.39
C CYS A 47 2.97 -19.00 7.99
N LEU A 48 3.94 -19.65 7.33
CA LEU A 48 3.78 -20.25 6.00
C LEU A 48 3.74 -21.79 6.04
N GLU A 49 3.49 -22.37 7.21
CA GLU A 49 3.42 -23.83 7.37
C GLU A 49 2.18 -24.42 6.68
N LEU A 50 2.38 -25.48 5.90
CA LEU A 50 1.32 -26.18 5.18
C LEU A 50 0.71 -27.32 6.01
N SER A 51 0.41 -27.05 7.28
CA SER A 51 0.00 -28.06 8.27
C SER A 51 -1.42 -28.62 8.07
N SER A 52 -2.17 -28.10 7.10
CA SER A 52 -3.50 -28.62 6.73
C SER A 52 -3.76 -28.52 5.23
N PRO A 53 -4.70 -29.32 4.67
CA PRO A 53 -5.09 -29.22 3.26
C PRO A 53 -5.57 -27.82 2.85
N HIS A 54 -6.13 -27.06 3.78
CA HIS A 54 -6.59 -25.68 3.53
C HIS A 54 -5.40 -24.73 3.37
N LEU A 55 -4.44 -24.80 4.29
CA LEU A 55 -3.22 -23.99 4.24
C LEU A 55 -2.36 -24.35 3.02
N ALA A 56 -2.25 -25.64 2.71
CA ALA A 56 -1.58 -26.16 1.51
C ALA A 56 -2.17 -25.64 0.19
N ARG A 57 -3.41 -25.13 0.20
CA ARG A 57 -4.05 -24.49 -0.95
C ARG A 57 -3.92 -22.97 -0.93
N ILE A 58 -4.13 -22.35 0.24
CA ILE A 58 -4.22 -20.90 0.36
C ILE A 58 -2.84 -20.25 0.29
N ILE A 59 -1.86 -20.77 1.04
CA ILE A 59 -0.54 -20.14 1.16
C ILE A 59 0.19 -20.12 -0.20
N PRO A 60 0.31 -21.24 -0.94
CA PRO A 60 0.99 -21.21 -2.23
C PRO A 60 0.32 -20.28 -3.24
N ALA A 61 -1.03 -20.27 -3.30
CA ALA A 61 -1.77 -19.40 -4.21
C ALA A 61 -1.64 -17.91 -3.84
N MET A 62 -1.53 -17.59 -2.55
CA MET A 62 -1.29 -16.22 -2.08
C MET A 62 0.11 -15.77 -2.50
N LEU A 63 1.15 -16.58 -2.25
CA LEU A 63 2.53 -16.26 -2.62
C LEU A 63 2.73 -16.14 -4.14
N ASP A 64 2.10 -17.02 -4.93
CA ASP A 64 2.11 -16.94 -6.39
C ASP A 64 1.55 -15.58 -6.87
N ASN A 65 0.40 -15.17 -6.33
CA ASN A 65 -0.16 -13.85 -6.60
C ASN A 65 0.73 -12.70 -6.12
N SER A 66 1.46 -12.86 -5.00
CA SER A 66 2.44 -11.86 -4.54
C SER A 66 3.59 -11.70 -5.55
N PHE A 67 4.17 -12.82 -6.00
CA PHE A 67 5.29 -12.79 -6.94
C PHE A 67 4.88 -12.21 -8.30
N ARG A 68 3.67 -12.50 -8.76
CA ARG A 68 3.11 -11.91 -9.99
C ARG A 68 3.02 -10.38 -9.95
N ILE A 69 2.87 -9.79 -8.76
CA ILE A 69 2.84 -8.33 -8.57
C ILE A 69 4.26 -7.79 -8.37
N ALA A 70 5.04 -8.40 -7.48
CA ALA A 70 6.29 -7.82 -7.00
C ALA A 70 7.54 -8.22 -7.81
N ILE A 71 7.54 -9.39 -8.44
CA ILE A 71 8.73 -10.01 -9.05
C ILE A 71 8.61 -10.12 -10.57
N ASP A 72 7.50 -10.62 -11.10
CA ASP A 72 7.36 -10.85 -12.55
C ASP A 72 7.65 -9.60 -13.40
N PRO A 73 7.23 -8.37 -13.02
CA PRO A 73 7.57 -7.16 -13.77
C PRO A 73 9.08 -6.87 -13.85
N LEU A 74 9.86 -7.36 -12.89
CA LEU A 74 11.33 -7.21 -12.87
C LEU A 74 12.02 -8.16 -13.86
N PHE A 75 11.36 -9.25 -14.23
CA PHE A 75 11.90 -10.30 -15.10
C PHE A 75 10.91 -10.66 -16.22
N PRO A 76 10.60 -9.72 -17.13
CA PRO A 76 9.66 -9.97 -18.21
C PRO A 76 10.16 -11.12 -19.10
N GLU A 77 9.22 -11.97 -19.54
CA GLU A 77 9.56 -13.05 -20.46
C GLU A 77 10.22 -12.49 -21.73
N PRO A 78 11.30 -13.12 -22.23
CA PRO A 78 11.85 -12.76 -23.52
C PRO A 78 10.78 -12.99 -24.59
N VAL A 79 10.57 -11.98 -25.44
CA VAL A 79 9.50 -11.96 -26.45
C VAL A 79 9.54 -13.24 -27.29
N ASN A 80 8.59 -14.14 -27.05
CA ASN A 80 8.50 -15.42 -27.74
C ASN A 80 7.13 -15.51 -28.45
N PRO A 81 7.04 -15.12 -29.73
CA PRO A 81 5.76 -14.97 -30.44
C PRO A 81 4.96 -16.28 -30.61
N LYS A 82 5.51 -17.42 -30.20
CA LYS A 82 4.89 -18.75 -30.26
C LYS A 82 4.36 -19.25 -28.91
N ARG A 83 4.58 -18.50 -27.83
CA ARG A 83 4.07 -18.82 -26.49
C ARG A 83 3.16 -17.70 -26.03
N LEU A 84 1.96 -17.64 -26.60
CA LEU A 84 0.86 -16.97 -25.91
C LEU A 84 0.55 -17.87 -24.71
N SER A 85 1.12 -17.55 -23.54
CA SER A 85 0.93 -18.33 -22.31
C SER A 85 -0.56 -18.41 -22.01
N THR A 86 -1.13 -19.56 -22.37
CA THR A 86 -2.56 -19.88 -22.23
C THR A 86 -2.84 -20.44 -20.84
N GLU A 87 -1.90 -20.31 -19.90
CA GLU A 87 -2.21 -20.51 -18.50
C GLU A 87 -3.22 -19.44 -18.15
N VAL A 88 -4.48 -19.87 -18.06
CA VAL A 88 -5.60 -19.11 -17.52
C VAL A 88 -5.06 -18.41 -16.29
N LEU A 89 -4.74 -17.12 -16.45
CA LEU A 89 -4.19 -16.29 -15.39
C LEU A 89 -5.26 -16.34 -14.32
N SER A 90 -5.06 -17.19 -13.31
CA SER A 90 -5.97 -17.23 -12.18
C SER A 90 -6.04 -15.80 -11.67
N GLU A 91 -7.27 -15.30 -11.52
CA GLU A 91 -7.52 -13.93 -11.10
C GLU A 91 -6.70 -13.66 -9.84
N ASN A 92 -5.87 -12.62 -9.91
CA ASN A 92 -5.08 -12.22 -8.75
C ASN A 92 -6.05 -11.70 -7.69
N LYS A 93 -5.99 -12.27 -6.48
CA LYS A 93 -6.94 -11.98 -5.40
C LYS A 93 -6.54 -10.81 -4.52
N TYR A 94 -5.46 -10.10 -4.84
CA TYR A 94 -5.08 -8.88 -4.14
C TYR A 94 -5.98 -7.72 -4.54
N GLU A 95 -6.23 -6.83 -3.57
CA GLU A 95 -6.90 -5.55 -3.76
C GLU A 95 -5.93 -4.43 -3.38
N LEU A 96 -5.85 -3.40 -4.22
CA LEU A 96 -5.06 -2.20 -3.92
C LEU A 96 -5.84 -1.33 -2.91
N ILE A 97 -5.33 -1.24 -1.68
CA ILE A 97 -5.98 -0.48 -0.60
C ILE A 97 -5.31 0.87 -0.29
N PHE A 98 -4.07 1.06 -0.74
CA PHE A 98 -3.28 2.27 -0.50
C PHE A 98 -2.27 2.49 -1.63
N HIS A 99 -2.25 3.69 -2.18
CA HIS A 99 -1.31 4.13 -3.21
C HIS A 99 -0.50 5.32 -2.70
N SER A 100 0.82 5.19 -2.57
CA SER A 100 1.68 6.25 -1.99
C SER A 100 1.58 7.59 -2.72
N LEU A 101 1.55 7.58 -4.06
CA LEU A 101 1.48 8.83 -4.86
C LEU A 101 0.09 9.48 -4.88
N ILE A 102 -0.95 8.82 -4.34
CA ILE A 102 -2.32 9.36 -4.33
C ILE A 102 -2.76 9.52 -2.88
N ASP A 103 -2.93 8.41 -2.17
CA ASP A 103 -3.33 8.43 -0.75
C ASP A 103 -2.25 9.02 0.16
N GLY A 104 -0.97 8.78 -0.15
CA GLY A 104 0.15 9.28 0.66
C GLY A 104 0.34 10.79 0.55
N VAL A 105 0.27 11.33 -0.67
CA VAL A 105 0.31 12.79 -0.93
C VAL A 105 -0.84 13.48 -0.18
N ASN A 106 -2.06 12.99 -0.34
CA ASN A 106 -3.24 13.49 0.38
C ASN A 106 -3.07 13.45 1.91
N LEU A 107 -2.44 12.39 2.44
CA LEU A 107 -2.18 12.26 3.87
C LEU A 107 -1.17 13.31 4.37
N VAL A 108 -0.11 13.57 3.60
CA VAL A 108 0.89 14.59 3.95
C VAL A 108 0.26 15.99 3.92
N ASN A 109 -0.58 16.30 2.94
CA ASN A 109 -1.34 17.56 2.86
C ASN A 109 -2.20 17.78 4.11
N LEU A 110 -2.87 16.72 4.56
CA LEU A 110 -3.68 16.76 5.77
C LEU A 110 -2.85 16.95 7.05
N ILE A 111 -1.62 16.42 7.11
CA ILE A 111 -0.71 16.61 8.25
C ILE A 111 -0.12 18.03 8.25
N LYS A 112 0.28 18.54 7.07
CA LYS A 112 0.76 19.93 6.87
C LYS A 112 -0.27 20.95 7.37
N SER A 113 -1.53 20.81 6.96
CA SER A 113 -2.62 21.72 7.37
C SER A 113 -2.95 21.70 8.87
N ARG A 114 -2.38 20.75 9.63
CA ARG A 114 -2.58 20.61 11.07
C ARG A 114 -1.38 21.07 11.92
N ASP A 115 -0.35 21.68 11.32
CA ASP A 115 0.90 22.12 11.97
C ASP A 115 1.60 21.02 12.78
N LYS A 116 1.44 19.75 12.38
CA LYS A 116 2.08 18.59 13.06
C LYS A 116 3.28 18.02 12.32
N LEU A 117 3.73 18.69 11.25
CA LEU A 117 4.78 18.13 10.38
C LEU A 117 6.14 18.03 11.08
N GLU A 118 6.45 18.97 11.99
CA GLU A 118 7.73 18.99 12.73
C GLU A 118 7.94 17.75 13.62
N GLU A 119 6.86 17.05 13.99
CA GLU A 119 6.92 15.81 14.79
C GLU A 119 7.30 14.58 13.95
N PHE A 120 7.22 14.68 12.62
CA PHE A 120 7.62 13.66 11.65
C PHE A 120 8.96 14.05 11.03
N THR A 121 10.05 13.86 11.80
CA THR A 121 11.43 14.29 11.51
C THR A 121 12.11 13.66 10.28
N ALA A 122 11.35 13.08 9.34
CA ALA A 122 11.88 12.49 8.11
C ALA A 122 10.76 12.31 7.06
N VAL A 123 9.96 13.35 6.81
CA VAL A 123 9.12 13.34 5.61
C VAL A 123 10.05 13.40 4.41
N ASP A 124 9.84 12.48 3.49
CA ASP A 124 10.62 12.31 2.28
C ASP A 124 10.61 13.58 1.42
N GLU A 125 11.79 14.06 1.02
CA GLU A 125 11.96 15.29 0.26
C GLU A 125 11.26 15.21 -1.11
N ASP A 126 11.29 14.05 -1.78
CA ASP A 126 10.58 13.85 -3.05
C ASP A 126 9.04 13.95 -2.86
N LEU A 127 8.55 13.48 -1.71
CA LEU A 127 7.11 13.52 -1.41
C LEU A 127 6.68 14.94 -1.01
N LEU A 128 7.56 15.71 -0.38
CA LEU A 128 7.36 17.13 -0.12
C LEU A 128 7.30 17.93 -1.41
N GLU A 129 8.20 17.67 -2.37
CA GLU A 129 8.19 18.30 -3.70
C GLU A 129 6.88 18.04 -4.44
N MET A 130 6.42 16.78 -4.48
CA MET A 130 5.13 16.44 -5.12
C MET A 130 3.92 17.15 -4.48
N VAL A 131 3.96 17.34 -3.16
CA VAL A 131 2.92 18.10 -2.44
C VAL A 131 2.97 19.58 -2.81
N ASP A 132 4.17 20.15 -2.87
CA ASP A 132 4.35 21.57 -3.11
C ASP A 132 3.95 21.91 -4.58
N GLU A 133 4.26 21.04 -5.55
CA GLU A 133 3.78 21.15 -6.94
C GLU A 133 2.24 21.14 -7.05
N GLU A 134 1.56 20.26 -6.30
CA GLU A 134 0.08 20.18 -6.29
C GLU A 134 -0.55 21.45 -5.68
N SER A 135 0.14 22.11 -4.74
CA SER A 135 -0.31 23.38 -4.16
C SER A 135 -0.14 24.58 -5.10
N GLU A 136 0.84 24.54 -6.00
CA GLU A 136 1.08 25.60 -6.99
C GLU A 136 0.15 25.53 -8.21
N GLU A 137 -0.43 24.36 -8.54
CA GLU A 137 -1.40 24.23 -9.64
C GLU A 137 -2.81 24.76 -9.30
N HIS A 138 -3.11 25.01 -8.02
CA HIS A 138 -4.35 25.64 -7.56
C HIS A 138 -4.11 26.84 -6.61
N PRO A 139 -3.55 27.95 -7.10
CA PRO A 139 -3.52 29.19 -6.33
C PRO A 139 -4.91 29.84 -6.43
N ASP A 140 -5.58 29.97 -5.29
CA ASP A 140 -6.73 30.84 -5.04
C ASP A 140 -8.01 30.61 -5.88
N SER A 141 -9.01 29.94 -5.28
CA SER A 141 -10.43 30.18 -5.63
C SER A 141 -11.21 30.90 -4.52
N ASP A 142 -10.53 31.39 -3.49
CA ASP A 142 -11.09 32.36 -2.55
C ASP A 142 -10.93 33.79 -3.11
N GLU A 143 -11.54 34.05 -4.27
CA GLU A 143 -11.81 35.45 -4.65
C GLU A 143 -12.86 36.01 -3.69
N ASN A 144 -12.44 37.02 -2.94
CA ASN A 144 -13.28 37.96 -2.20
C ASN A 144 -14.56 38.31 -2.97
N VAL A 145 -15.70 37.78 -2.53
CA VAL A 145 -16.99 38.41 -2.81
C VAL A 145 -17.16 39.53 -1.80
N GLU A 146 -16.57 40.68 -2.13
CA GLU A 146 -16.86 41.95 -1.47
C GLU A 146 -18.35 42.26 -1.73
N LEU A 147 -19.17 42.21 -0.67
CA LEU A 147 -20.56 42.64 -0.69
C LEU A 147 -20.61 44.15 -0.99
N ILE A 148 -21.16 44.52 -2.15
CA ILE A 148 -21.82 45.80 -2.39
C ILE A 148 -23.32 45.54 -2.55
#